data_AF-A0A086WFW2-F1
#
_entry.id   AF-A0A086WFW2-F1
#
_cell.length_a   1.000
_cell.length_b   1.000
_cell.length_c   1.000
_cell.angle_alpha   90.00
_cell.angle_beta   90.00
_cell.angle_gamma   90.00
#
_symmetry.space_group_name_H-M   'P 1'
#
loop_
_entity.id
_entity.type
_entity.pdbx_description
1 polymer ?
#
loop_
_entity_poly.entity_id
_entity_poly.type
_entity_poly.pdbx_seq_one_letter_code
_entity_poly.pdbx_strand_id
1 'polypeptide(L)'
;MTSQRTPHRRLRRRGPGTAVLVFSFLGGYCTGQAVAALRRARAVHRPVRAFDGRRIVHSASDAILSIDEEAVILFANPAAAQMFASSVGAMQGSSLARFIQPPGRNAHSPYDYFPTGGGRAGRRATDYAVTGIRANGQLFPIEGSISTVEHDGHEVCTVILRDVSERHLVQQKLARSHDQLRQLSSALQTIREEERTHIARELHDDLGQLLASLRMDLTLLQGNNQLPEPSQRLIEGMESNLLMAIASLRRIATNLRPRALDEGGLYFALQGLREEFMERHGIACTLLAEEAELRLDDTASTAVFRIVQEALTNIARHAGATQVVLNLDRTDDELLLNIRDDGRGIRAEDMEKKASLGLVGMRERVWAMHGEITISSEGMSGTTIEIVLPLAGRIIGEDANN
;
A
#
# COMPACT_ATOMS: atom_id res chain seq x y z
N MET A 1 -64.83 27.25 73.10
CA MET A 1 -64.80 28.73 73.17
C MET A 1 -65.12 29.25 71.77
N THR A 2 -66.26 29.95 71.69
CA THR A 2 -66.71 30.99 70.73
C THR A 2 -65.64 31.53 69.76
N SER A 3 -65.88 31.99 68.53
CA SER A 3 -67.04 32.31 67.66
C SER A 3 -66.38 32.99 66.45
N GLN A 4 -66.71 32.76 65.18
CA GLN A 4 -67.57 33.60 64.32
C GLN A 4 -67.31 33.10 62.87
N ARG A 5 -68.27 32.53 62.12
CA ARG A 5 -69.38 33.14 61.34
C ARG A 5 -68.96 34.03 60.15
N THR A 6 -69.01 33.42 58.95
CA THR A 6 -69.78 33.81 57.71
C THR A 6 -69.46 35.15 56.99
N PRO A 7 -69.84 35.40 55.70
CA PRO A 7 -70.88 34.74 54.89
C PRO A 7 -70.64 34.51 53.37
N HIS A 8 -71.62 33.80 52.80
CA HIS A 8 -72.00 33.57 51.40
C HIS A 8 -72.19 34.80 50.47
N ARG A 9 -71.98 34.59 49.16
CA ARG A 9 -72.95 34.92 48.05
C ARG A 9 -72.44 34.38 46.70
N ARG A 10 -73.01 33.31 46.14
CA ARG A 10 -74.08 33.24 45.10
C ARG A 10 -73.78 33.93 43.74
N LEU A 11 -73.44 33.09 42.75
CA LEU A 11 -74.01 32.94 41.40
C LEU A 11 -74.98 34.04 40.87
N ARG A 12 -74.73 34.62 39.67
CA ARG A 12 -75.24 34.18 38.32
C ARG A 12 -75.14 35.26 37.21
N ARG A 13 -74.78 34.80 35.98
CA ARG A 13 -75.19 35.18 34.59
C ARG A 13 -74.78 36.56 33.99
N ARG A 14 -73.90 36.57 32.95
CA ARG A 14 -74.08 36.61 31.44
C ARG A 14 -74.47 38.01 30.91
N GLY A 15 -73.85 38.64 29.89
CA GLY A 15 -72.77 38.37 28.89
C GLY A 15 -72.61 39.64 27.99
N PRO A 16 -72.20 39.58 26.71
CA PRO A 16 -70.98 39.03 26.07
C PRO A 16 -70.01 40.15 25.57
N GLY A 17 -68.75 39.80 25.24
CA GLY A 17 -67.87 40.70 24.47
C GLY A 17 -66.40 40.29 24.44
N THR A 18 -65.90 39.97 23.23
CA THR A 18 -64.54 40.28 22.72
C THR A 18 -63.36 39.74 23.56
N ALA A 19 -62.74 38.59 23.25
CA ALA A 19 -61.82 38.38 22.11
C ALA A 19 -61.03 39.66 21.76
N VAL A 20 -59.69 39.58 21.78
CA VAL A 20 -58.68 40.64 21.58
C VAL A 20 -58.05 41.15 22.89
N LEU A 21 -57.07 40.41 23.43
CA LEU A 21 -56.00 40.99 24.27
C LEU A 21 -54.78 40.07 24.52
N VAL A 22 -54.39 39.25 23.52
CA VAL A 22 -53.11 38.50 23.57
C VAL A 22 -52.25 38.72 22.30
N PHE A 23 -52.68 39.56 21.34
CA PHE A 23 -51.98 39.75 20.06
C PHE A 23 -51.15 41.05 19.92
N SER A 24 -50.89 41.79 20.99
CA SER A 24 -50.27 43.12 20.88
C SER A 24 -48.80 43.22 21.33
N PHE A 25 -48.15 42.11 21.69
CA PHE A 25 -46.72 42.13 22.07
C PHE A 25 -45.77 41.30 21.18
N LEU A 26 -46.27 40.57 20.17
CA LEU A 26 -45.41 39.92 19.16
C LEU A 26 -45.29 40.70 17.83
N GLY A 27 -46.18 41.66 17.54
CA GLY A 27 -46.17 42.41 16.27
C GLY A 27 -45.09 43.50 16.16
N GLY A 28 -44.62 44.05 17.28
CA GLY A 28 -43.60 45.11 17.30
C GLY A 28 -42.15 44.62 17.10
N TYR A 29 -41.86 43.37 17.47
CA TYR A 29 -40.49 42.84 17.40
C TYR A 29 -40.12 42.33 15.99
N CYS A 30 -41.10 41.78 15.25
CA CYS A 30 -40.89 41.34 13.87
C CYS A 30 -40.82 42.52 12.86
N THR A 31 -41.50 43.63 13.13
CA THR A 31 -41.47 44.82 12.24
C THR A 31 -40.16 45.61 12.35
N GLY A 32 -39.58 45.72 13.56
CA GLY A 32 -38.27 46.37 13.77
C GLY A 32 -37.10 45.64 13.11
N GLN A 33 -37.06 44.30 13.20
CA GLN A 33 -36.01 43.52 12.53
C GLN A 33 -36.19 43.47 11.01
N ALA A 34 -37.43 43.48 10.49
CA ALA A 34 -37.67 43.56 9.06
C ALA A 34 -37.22 44.89 8.45
N VAL A 35 -37.43 46.03 9.13
CA VAL A 35 -37.00 47.34 8.64
C VAL A 35 -35.47 47.52 8.77
N ALA A 36 -34.83 46.96 9.80
CA ALA A 36 -33.37 46.95 9.92
C ALA A 36 -32.71 45.99 8.88
N ALA A 37 -33.33 44.86 8.59
CA ALA A 37 -32.90 43.94 7.52
C ALA A 37 -33.11 44.56 6.13
N LEU A 38 -34.21 45.29 5.90
CA LEU A 38 -34.46 46.00 4.64
C LEU A 38 -33.56 47.24 4.45
N ARG A 39 -33.15 47.92 5.53
CA ARG A 39 -32.13 48.99 5.46
C ARG A 39 -30.71 48.45 5.26
N ARG A 40 -30.36 47.29 5.82
CA ARG A 40 -29.10 46.58 5.51
C ARG A 40 -29.12 45.99 4.10
N ALA A 41 -30.25 45.49 3.62
CA ALA A 41 -30.40 45.00 2.25
C ALA A 41 -30.35 46.14 1.20
N ARG A 42 -30.89 47.33 1.52
CA ARG A 42 -30.77 48.51 0.65
C ARG A 42 -29.40 49.21 0.69
N ALA A 43 -28.54 48.89 1.66
CA ALA A 43 -27.14 49.35 1.68
C ALA A 43 -26.17 48.40 0.95
N VAL A 44 -26.64 47.24 0.48
CA VAL A 44 -25.82 46.22 -0.23
C VAL A 44 -26.13 46.17 -1.74
N HIS A 45 -26.94 47.09 -2.26
CA HIS A 45 -26.98 47.37 -3.70
C HIS A 45 -26.09 48.56 -4.05
N ARG A 46 -24.77 48.39 -3.87
CA ARG A 46 -23.85 49.01 -4.82
C ARG A 46 -24.11 48.31 -6.15
N PRO A 47 -24.35 49.02 -7.27
CA PRO A 47 -24.29 48.37 -8.57
C PRO A 47 -22.90 47.74 -8.63
N VAL A 48 -22.86 46.42 -8.77
CA VAL A 48 -21.65 45.69 -9.15
C VAL A 48 -21.24 46.33 -10.47
N ARG A 49 -20.30 47.30 -10.41
CA ARG A 49 -19.70 47.92 -11.60
C ARG A 49 -19.33 46.75 -12.50
N ALA A 50 -19.78 46.79 -13.76
CA ALA A 50 -19.55 45.76 -14.77
C ALA A 50 -18.28 44.98 -14.46
N PHE A 51 -18.44 43.76 -13.94
CA PHE A 51 -17.32 42.91 -13.55
C PHE A 51 -16.60 42.56 -14.84
N ASP A 52 -15.49 43.24 -15.09
CA ASP A 52 -14.75 43.12 -16.33
C ASP A 52 -14.12 41.71 -16.37
N GLY A 53 -14.68 40.82 -17.19
CA GLY A 53 -14.21 39.44 -17.34
C GLY A 53 -12.72 39.35 -17.67
N ARG A 54 -12.16 40.40 -18.29
CA ARG A 54 -10.72 40.53 -18.54
C ARG A 54 -9.90 40.49 -17.24
N ARG A 55 -10.37 41.10 -16.15
CA ARG A 55 -9.64 41.11 -14.88
C ARG A 55 -9.50 39.72 -14.26
N ILE A 56 -10.51 38.86 -14.43
CA ILE A 56 -10.49 37.48 -13.92
C ILE A 56 -9.43 36.68 -14.67
N VAL A 57 -9.45 36.74 -16.00
CA VAL A 57 -8.50 36.03 -16.87
C VAL A 57 -7.06 36.53 -16.68
N HIS A 58 -6.87 37.83 -16.48
CA HIS A 58 -5.55 38.41 -16.19
C HIS A 58 -4.99 38.02 -14.82
N SER A 59 -5.85 37.69 -13.84
CA SER A 59 -5.44 37.26 -12.50
C SER A 59 -5.38 35.74 -12.32
N ALA A 60 -5.74 34.97 -13.35
CA ALA A 60 -5.72 33.51 -13.30
C ALA A 60 -4.27 33.00 -13.12
N SER A 61 -4.10 31.95 -12.31
CA SER A 61 -2.79 31.32 -12.08
C SER A 61 -2.35 30.44 -13.25
N ASP A 62 -3.30 29.86 -13.98
CA ASP A 62 -3.02 29.08 -15.18
C ASP A 62 -2.81 30.00 -16.39
N ALA A 63 -1.99 29.53 -17.33
CA ALA A 63 -1.76 30.24 -18.57
C ALA A 63 -2.99 30.10 -19.46
N ILE A 64 -3.55 31.23 -19.91
CA ILE A 64 -4.73 31.27 -20.77
C ILE A 64 -4.35 31.99 -22.06
N LEU A 65 -4.56 31.30 -23.19
CA LEU A 65 -4.37 31.79 -24.54
C LEU A 65 -5.71 31.76 -25.28
N SER A 66 -5.94 32.71 -26.17
CA SER A 66 -6.96 32.58 -27.23
C SER A 66 -6.26 32.64 -28.57
N ILE A 67 -6.61 31.72 -29.47
CA ILE A 67 -6.02 31.56 -30.80
C ILE A 67 -7.12 31.50 -31.86
N ASP A 68 -6.79 31.90 -33.10
CA ASP A 68 -7.66 31.76 -34.27
C ASP A 68 -7.51 30.38 -34.94
N GLU A 69 -8.19 30.19 -36.08
CA GLU A 69 -8.21 28.98 -36.90
C GLU A 69 -6.82 28.59 -37.45
N GLU A 70 -5.93 29.57 -37.64
CA GLU A 70 -4.53 29.39 -38.08
C GLU A 70 -3.55 29.24 -36.91
N ALA A 71 -4.04 29.09 -35.67
CA ALA A 71 -3.26 28.97 -34.45
C ALA A 71 -2.35 30.19 -34.16
N VAL A 72 -2.79 31.39 -34.54
CA VAL A 72 -2.18 32.66 -34.16
C VAL A 72 -2.78 33.15 -32.84
N ILE A 73 -1.93 33.61 -31.93
CA ILE A 73 -2.35 34.06 -30.59
C ILE A 73 -3.05 35.42 -30.66
N LEU A 74 -4.36 35.44 -30.47
CA LEU A 74 -5.17 36.65 -30.33
C LEU A 74 -5.04 37.28 -28.94
N PHE A 75 -4.98 36.43 -27.91
CA PHE A 75 -4.90 36.86 -26.52
C PHE A 75 -3.98 35.97 -25.70
N ALA A 76 -3.23 36.56 -24.77
CA ALA A 76 -2.44 35.87 -23.77
C ALA A 76 -2.55 36.59 -22.43
N ASN A 77 -2.80 35.84 -21.36
CA ASN A 77 -2.77 36.41 -20.01
C ASN A 77 -1.31 36.53 -19.49
N PRO A 78 -1.08 37.30 -18.39
CA PRO A 78 0.25 37.43 -17.81
C PRO A 78 0.87 36.10 -17.35
N ALA A 79 0.06 35.14 -16.90
CA ALA A 79 0.53 33.81 -16.52
C ALA A 79 1.12 33.04 -17.71
N ALA A 80 0.53 33.17 -18.91
CA ALA A 80 1.09 32.60 -20.13
C ALA A 80 2.44 33.22 -20.49
N ALA A 81 2.55 34.54 -20.43
CA ALA A 81 3.82 35.24 -20.65
C ALA A 81 4.91 34.77 -19.66
N GLN A 82 4.56 34.63 -18.38
CA GLN A 82 5.46 34.12 -17.35
C GLN A 82 5.87 32.66 -17.61
N MET A 83 4.91 31.78 -17.94
CA MET A 83 5.15 30.37 -18.23
C MET A 83 6.12 30.18 -19.41
N PHE A 84 5.92 30.92 -20.51
CA PHE A 84 6.79 30.80 -21.68
C PHE A 84 8.06 31.66 -21.63
N ALA A 85 8.31 32.35 -20.50
CA ALA A 85 9.39 33.32 -20.33
C ALA A 85 9.43 34.38 -21.46
N SER A 86 8.24 34.86 -21.85
CA SER A 86 8.02 35.83 -22.93
C SER A 86 7.25 37.06 -22.40
N SER A 87 6.89 37.99 -23.28
CA SER A 87 5.99 39.10 -22.96
C SER A 87 4.65 38.94 -23.69
N VAL A 88 3.55 39.43 -23.09
CA VAL A 88 2.22 39.37 -23.71
C VAL A 88 2.22 39.98 -25.11
N GLY A 89 2.91 41.12 -25.29
CA GLY A 89 3.01 41.79 -26.59
C GLY A 89 3.85 41.03 -27.64
N ALA A 90 4.80 40.21 -27.21
CA ALA A 90 5.56 39.33 -28.12
C ALA A 90 4.81 38.03 -28.46
N MET A 91 3.87 37.62 -27.61
CA MET A 91 3.01 36.45 -27.83
C MET A 91 1.84 36.80 -28.77
N GLN A 92 1.16 37.93 -28.54
CA GLN A 92 0.03 38.35 -29.37
C GLN A 92 0.44 38.57 -30.83
N GLY A 93 -0.32 38.02 -31.76
CA GLY A 93 -0.07 38.04 -33.20
C GLY A 93 0.99 37.04 -33.68
N SER A 94 1.55 36.20 -32.79
CA SER A 94 2.53 35.17 -33.17
C SER A 94 1.91 33.77 -33.20
N SER A 95 2.53 32.87 -33.96
CA SER A 95 2.08 31.47 -34.06
C SER A 95 2.33 30.69 -32.77
N LEU A 96 1.34 29.87 -32.36
CA LEU A 96 1.43 28.96 -31.22
C LEU A 96 2.62 27.99 -31.31
N ALA A 97 3.03 27.62 -32.52
CA ALA A 97 4.17 26.74 -32.80
C ALA A 97 5.49 27.21 -32.20
N ARG A 98 5.62 28.53 -31.94
CA ARG A 98 6.80 29.11 -31.29
C ARG A 98 6.92 28.72 -29.82
N PHE A 99 5.80 28.39 -29.17
CA PHE A 99 5.72 28.16 -27.74
C PHE A 99 5.37 26.72 -27.38
N ILE A 100 4.73 25.98 -28.28
CA ILE A 100 4.34 24.59 -28.06
C ILE A 100 4.80 23.76 -29.24
N GLN A 101 5.49 22.67 -28.96
CA GLN A 101 5.85 21.68 -29.96
C GLN A 101 4.63 20.82 -30.27
N PRO A 102 4.18 20.76 -31.54
CA PRO A 102 3.08 19.89 -31.91
C PRO A 102 3.49 18.41 -31.78
N PRO A 103 2.56 17.50 -31.45
CA PRO A 103 2.82 16.06 -31.39
C PRO A 103 3.24 15.46 -32.75
N GLY A 104 2.86 16.11 -33.87
CA GLY A 104 3.13 15.66 -35.25
C GLY A 104 4.05 16.60 -36.05
N ARG A 105 4.48 16.17 -37.24
CA ARG A 105 5.42 16.92 -38.09
C ARG A 105 4.83 18.18 -38.75
N ASN A 106 3.51 18.23 -38.95
CA ASN A 106 2.79 19.36 -39.54
C ASN A 106 1.60 19.70 -38.64
N ALA A 107 1.65 20.86 -37.97
CA ALA A 107 0.52 21.41 -37.24
C ALA A 107 0.12 22.73 -37.89
N HIS A 108 -1.09 22.77 -38.43
CA HIS A 108 -1.66 23.92 -39.14
C HIS A 108 -2.95 24.41 -38.49
N SER A 109 -3.52 23.63 -37.56
CA SER A 109 -4.75 23.96 -36.84
C SER A 109 -4.53 23.87 -35.32
N PRO A 110 -5.25 24.68 -34.51
CA PRO A 110 -5.34 24.54 -33.05
C PRO A 110 -5.52 23.10 -32.55
N TYR A 111 -6.28 22.29 -33.29
CA TYR A 111 -6.61 20.91 -32.95
C TYR A 111 -5.46 19.92 -33.13
N ASP A 112 -4.43 20.28 -33.90
CA ASP A 112 -3.21 19.48 -34.04
C ASP A 112 -2.37 19.47 -32.76
N TYR A 113 -2.50 20.52 -31.93
CA TYR A 113 -1.84 20.64 -30.64
C TYR A 113 -2.66 19.96 -29.53
N PHE A 114 -3.98 20.04 -29.61
CA PHE A 114 -4.93 19.56 -28.59
C PHE A 114 -6.13 18.88 -29.27
N PRO A 115 -6.07 17.58 -29.60
CA PRO A 115 -7.15 16.90 -30.33
C PRO A 115 -8.48 16.97 -29.56
N THR A 116 -9.54 17.48 -30.22
CA THR A 116 -10.87 17.62 -29.62
C THR A 116 -11.72 16.40 -29.97
N GLY A 117 -12.13 15.61 -28.95
CA GLY A 117 -12.91 14.38 -29.14
C GLY A 117 -13.23 13.70 -27.81
N GLY A 118 -14.50 13.82 -27.40
CA GLY A 118 -14.99 13.60 -26.03
C GLY A 118 -15.13 12.15 -25.56
N GLY A 119 -15.33 12.01 -24.25
CA GLY A 119 -15.76 10.76 -23.61
C GLY A 119 -15.33 10.67 -22.14
N ARG A 120 -16.28 10.82 -21.21
CA ARG A 120 -16.16 10.31 -19.85
C ARG A 120 -15.86 8.79 -19.92
N ALA A 121 -14.59 8.41 -19.77
CA ALA A 121 -14.14 7.12 -19.25
C ALA A 121 -12.60 7.12 -19.18
N GLY A 122 -12.06 7.30 -17.97
CA GLY A 122 -10.77 6.71 -17.57
C GLY A 122 -9.52 6.95 -18.42
N ARG A 123 -9.35 8.10 -19.09
CA ARG A 123 -8.08 8.45 -19.73
C ARG A 123 -7.10 9.05 -18.72
N ARG A 124 -5.85 8.56 -18.71
CA ARG A 124 -4.82 8.90 -17.71
C ARG A 124 -4.40 10.37 -17.88
N ALA A 125 -3.92 11.01 -16.82
CA ALA A 125 -3.40 12.39 -16.87
C ALA A 125 -2.27 12.61 -17.89
N THR A 126 -1.68 11.52 -18.40
CA THR A 126 -0.66 11.50 -19.46
C THR A 126 -1.16 11.92 -20.84
N ASP A 127 -2.47 11.97 -21.09
CA ASP A 127 -3.02 12.11 -22.44
C ASP A 127 -3.17 13.57 -22.91
N TYR A 128 -2.82 14.55 -22.08
CA TYR A 128 -2.80 15.99 -22.42
C TYR A 128 -1.39 16.61 -22.37
N ALA A 129 -0.36 15.77 -22.29
CA ALA A 129 1.03 16.22 -22.18
C ALA A 129 1.57 16.68 -23.54
N VAL A 130 1.74 17.98 -23.70
CA VAL A 130 2.48 18.58 -24.83
C VAL A 130 3.79 19.19 -24.33
N THR A 131 4.75 19.36 -25.23
CA THR A 131 6.04 19.96 -24.88
C THR A 131 6.02 21.45 -25.14
N GLY A 132 6.11 22.25 -24.08
CA GLY A 132 6.30 23.68 -24.17
C GLY A 132 7.75 24.06 -24.47
N ILE A 133 7.93 25.23 -25.09
CA ILE A 133 9.22 25.81 -25.46
C ILE A 133 9.27 27.21 -24.83
N ARG A 134 10.17 27.41 -23.87
CA ARG A 134 10.42 28.75 -23.29
C ARG A 134 11.19 29.61 -24.30
N ALA A 135 11.16 30.93 -24.14
CA ALA A 135 11.87 31.86 -25.04
C ALA A 135 13.38 31.62 -25.17
N ASN A 136 14.00 30.97 -24.18
CA ASN A 136 15.40 30.55 -24.20
C ASN A 136 15.64 29.18 -24.91
N GLY A 137 14.61 28.56 -25.46
CA GLY A 137 14.65 27.25 -26.10
C GLY A 137 14.51 26.05 -25.14
N GLN A 138 14.36 26.27 -23.84
CA GLN A 138 14.19 25.18 -22.88
C GLN A 138 12.83 24.50 -23.06
N LEU A 139 12.86 23.18 -23.21
CA LEU A 139 11.67 22.34 -23.28
C LEU A 139 11.13 22.03 -21.89
N PHE A 140 9.81 22.01 -21.72
CA PHE A 140 9.15 21.66 -20.46
C PHE A 140 7.78 21.02 -20.68
N PRO A 141 7.34 20.10 -19.79
CA PRO A 141 6.05 19.45 -19.94
C PRO A 141 4.90 20.38 -19.54
N ILE A 142 3.88 20.41 -20.40
CA ILE A 142 2.65 21.18 -20.20
C ILE A 142 1.45 20.23 -20.27
N GLU A 143 0.50 20.39 -19.36
CA GLU A 143 -0.86 19.84 -19.50
C GLU A 143 -1.77 20.95 -20.02
N GLY A 144 -2.53 20.66 -21.09
CA GLY A 144 -3.39 21.67 -21.74
C GLY A 144 -4.80 21.18 -22.04
N SER A 145 -5.76 22.10 -21.99
CA SER A 145 -7.12 21.88 -22.50
C SER A 145 -7.50 22.98 -23.48
N ILE A 146 -8.21 22.60 -24.55
CA ILE A 146 -8.71 23.52 -25.57
C ILE A 146 -10.24 23.54 -25.51
N SER A 147 -10.81 24.73 -25.65
CA SER A 147 -12.25 24.97 -25.75
C SER A 147 -12.50 25.98 -26.84
N THR A 148 -13.52 25.79 -27.64
CA THR A 148 -13.74 26.62 -28.83
C THR A 148 -15.07 27.36 -28.73
N VAL A 149 -15.07 28.63 -29.14
CA VAL A 149 -16.24 29.50 -29.14
C VAL A 149 -16.28 30.25 -30.47
N GLU A 150 -17.46 30.31 -31.09
CA GLU A 150 -17.71 31.11 -32.28
C GLU A 150 -17.96 32.57 -31.89
N HIS A 151 -17.22 33.50 -32.50
CA HIS A 151 -17.34 34.93 -32.25
C HIS A 151 -17.34 35.70 -33.57
N ASP A 152 -18.42 36.45 -33.83
CA ASP A 152 -18.59 37.26 -35.05
C ASP A 152 -18.33 36.49 -36.37
N GLY A 153 -18.67 35.18 -36.40
CA GLY A 153 -18.49 34.31 -37.57
C GLY A 153 -17.09 33.70 -37.73
N HIS A 154 -16.21 33.88 -36.74
CA HIS A 154 -14.87 33.30 -36.68
C HIS A 154 -14.74 32.34 -35.49
N GLU A 155 -14.02 31.24 -35.68
CA GLU A 155 -13.78 30.26 -34.62
C GLU A 155 -12.59 30.69 -33.74
N VAL A 156 -12.85 30.95 -32.45
CA VAL A 156 -11.81 31.32 -31.48
C VAL A 156 -11.63 30.20 -30.47
N CYS A 157 -10.42 29.64 -30.45
CA CYS A 157 -10.04 28.59 -29.50
C CYS A 157 -9.40 29.21 -28.26
N THR A 158 -9.95 28.96 -27.07
CA THR A 158 -9.31 29.26 -25.79
C THR A 158 -8.58 28.03 -25.26
N VAL A 159 -7.28 28.18 -25.03
CA VAL A 159 -6.38 27.15 -24.50
C VAL A 159 -5.98 27.51 -23.08
N ILE A 160 -6.19 26.58 -22.14
CA ILE A 160 -5.71 26.68 -20.76
C ILE A 160 -4.55 25.71 -20.59
N LEU A 161 -3.42 26.21 -20.11
CA LEU A 161 -2.16 25.50 -20.02
C LEU A 161 -1.62 25.53 -18.59
N ARG A 162 -1.00 24.42 -18.17
CA ARG A 162 -0.37 24.28 -16.86
C ARG A 162 1.02 23.66 -16.99
N ASP A 163 2.02 24.33 -16.43
CA ASP A 163 3.38 23.79 -16.32
C ASP A 163 3.39 22.69 -15.25
N VAL A 164 3.73 21.47 -15.65
CA VAL A 164 3.76 20.30 -14.76
C VAL A 164 5.18 19.82 -14.46
N SER A 165 6.20 20.65 -14.74
CA SER A 165 7.60 20.34 -14.51
C SER A 165 7.89 19.95 -13.06
N GLU A 166 7.39 20.73 -12.10
CA GLU A 166 7.60 20.48 -10.68
C GLU A 166 6.94 19.17 -10.24
N ARG A 167 5.70 18.93 -10.69
CA ARG A 167 4.96 17.70 -10.39
C ARG A 167 5.68 16.47 -10.95
N HIS A 168 6.12 16.50 -12.20
CA HIS A 168 6.89 15.43 -12.82
C HIS A 168 8.21 15.18 -12.10
N LEU A 169 8.94 16.24 -11.72
CA LEU A 169 10.20 16.12 -11.00
C LEU A 169 10.00 15.49 -9.62
N VAL A 170 8.97 15.91 -8.88
CA VAL A 170 8.62 15.32 -7.57
C VAL A 170 8.23 13.85 -7.73
N GLN A 171 7.42 13.51 -8.71
CA GLN A 171 7.02 12.13 -8.99
C GLN A 171 8.24 11.25 -9.35
N GLN A 172 9.15 11.75 -10.19
CA GLN A 172 10.36 11.04 -10.56
C GLN A 172 11.30 10.84 -9.37
N LYS A 173 11.49 11.88 -8.53
CA LYS A 173 12.27 11.79 -7.30
C LYS A 173 11.67 10.78 -6.33
N LEU A 174 10.35 10.78 -6.17
CA LEU A 174 9.64 9.84 -5.31
C LEU A 174 9.80 8.41 -5.81
N ALA A 175 9.59 8.17 -7.12
CA ALA A 175 9.77 6.86 -7.73
C ALA A 175 11.21 6.34 -7.54
N ARG A 176 12.21 7.20 -7.75
CA ARG A 176 13.62 6.85 -7.52
C ARG A 176 13.90 6.55 -6.05
N SER A 177 13.36 7.34 -5.13
CA SER A 177 13.52 7.10 -3.69
C SER A 177 12.87 5.80 -3.25
N HIS A 178 11.68 5.47 -3.78
CA HIS A 178 11.02 4.19 -3.51
C HIS A 178 11.85 3.02 -4.03
N ASP A 179 12.41 3.11 -5.23
CA ASP A 179 13.27 2.06 -5.79
C ASP A 179 14.54 1.86 -4.95
N GLN A 180 15.19 2.95 -4.53
CA GLN A 180 16.36 2.90 -3.64
C GLN A 180 16.05 2.28 -2.27
N LEU A 181 14.91 2.64 -1.67
CA LEU A 181 14.46 2.03 -0.41
C LEU A 181 14.20 0.53 -0.57
N ARG A 182 13.59 0.12 -1.69
CA ARG A 182 13.35 -1.29 -1.99
C ARG A 182 14.65 -2.07 -2.16
N GLN A 183 15.61 -1.52 -2.89
CA GLN A 183 16.94 -2.14 -3.04
C GLN A 183 17.67 -2.26 -1.70
N LEU A 184 17.66 -1.21 -0.88
CA LEU A 184 18.29 -1.23 0.45
C LEU A 184 17.61 -2.25 1.38
N SER A 185 16.27 -2.31 1.37
CA SER A 185 15.51 -3.30 2.15
C SER A 185 15.90 -4.72 1.76
N SER A 186 15.94 -5.01 0.44
CA SER A 186 16.36 -6.31 -0.08
C SER A 186 17.79 -6.65 0.35
N ALA A 187 18.73 -5.72 0.20
CA ALA A 187 20.13 -5.94 0.57
C ALA A 187 20.29 -6.20 2.08
N LEU A 188 19.59 -5.43 2.92
CA LEU A 188 19.58 -5.65 4.37
C LEU A 188 18.98 -7.01 4.74
N GLN A 189 17.96 -7.46 4.01
CA GLN A 189 17.38 -8.79 4.24
C GLN A 189 18.38 -9.89 3.90
N THR A 190 19.05 -9.81 2.75
CA THR A 190 20.13 -10.75 2.36
C THR A 190 21.23 -10.78 3.42
N ILE A 191 21.77 -9.62 3.83
CA ILE A 191 22.82 -9.54 4.84
C ILE A 191 22.37 -10.16 6.16
N ARG A 192 21.11 -9.93 6.59
CA ARG A 192 20.59 -10.55 7.82
C ARG A 192 20.46 -12.06 7.69
N GLU A 193 20.12 -12.58 6.51
CA GLU A 193 20.03 -14.02 6.26
C GLU A 193 21.41 -14.69 6.26
N GLU A 194 22.40 -14.04 5.65
CA GLU A 194 23.82 -14.45 5.66
C GLU A 194 24.38 -14.45 7.08
N GLU A 195 24.12 -13.39 7.86
CA GLU A 195 24.58 -13.27 9.24
C GLU A 195 23.93 -14.33 10.14
N ARG A 196 22.61 -14.54 10.02
CA ARG A 196 21.93 -15.64 10.72
C ARG A 196 22.52 -16.99 10.36
N THR A 197 22.84 -17.18 9.09
CA THR A 197 23.47 -18.40 8.59
C THR A 197 24.87 -18.60 9.17
N HIS A 198 25.66 -17.54 9.24
CA HIS A 198 26.99 -17.56 9.83
C HIS A 198 26.94 -17.88 11.33
N ILE A 199 26.10 -17.19 12.10
CA ILE A 199 25.91 -17.41 13.55
C ILE A 199 25.42 -18.85 13.80
N ALA A 200 24.49 -19.37 13.01
CA ALA A 200 24.00 -20.74 13.16
C ALA A 200 25.11 -21.79 12.98
N ARG A 201 26.06 -21.54 12.07
CA ARG A 201 27.23 -22.42 11.87
C ARG A 201 28.18 -22.33 13.06
N GLU A 202 28.61 -21.13 13.44
CA GLU A 202 29.53 -20.94 14.57
C GLU A 202 28.96 -21.55 15.87
N LEU A 203 27.67 -21.31 16.17
CA LEU A 203 27.03 -21.89 17.34
C LEU A 203 27.07 -23.42 17.33
N HIS A 204 26.94 -24.05 16.17
CA HIS A 204 26.96 -25.51 16.12
C HIS A 204 28.36 -26.08 16.13
N ASP A 205 29.29 -25.49 15.38
CA ASP A 205 30.64 -26.00 15.26
C ASP A 205 31.36 -25.87 16.61
N ASP A 206 31.24 -24.72 17.29
CA ASP A 206 31.92 -24.50 18.56
C ASP A 206 31.15 -25.09 19.75
N LEU A 207 29.90 -24.65 20.00
CA LEU A 207 29.16 -25.14 21.18
C LEU A 207 28.67 -26.58 21.00
N GLY A 208 28.34 -27.00 19.78
CA GLY A 208 27.88 -28.37 19.52
C GLY A 208 28.99 -29.39 19.78
N GLN A 209 30.23 -29.12 19.35
CA GLN A 209 31.37 -29.98 19.65
C GLN A 209 31.69 -30.01 21.15
N LEU A 210 31.68 -28.86 21.82
CA LEU A 210 31.90 -28.78 23.27
C LEU A 210 30.88 -29.61 24.06
N LEU A 211 29.59 -29.48 23.73
CA LEU A 211 28.53 -30.26 24.39
C LEU A 211 28.64 -31.76 24.07
N ALA A 212 29.04 -32.13 22.86
CA ALA A 212 29.28 -33.53 22.49
C ALA A 212 30.46 -34.13 23.29
N SER A 213 31.54 -33.37 23.47
CA SER A 213 32.68 -33.78 24.32
C SER A 213 32.25 -33.97 25.77
N LEU A 214 31.54 -33.00 26.35
CA LEU A 214 31.03 -33.10 27.72
C LEU A 214 30.11 -34.31 27.92
N ARG A 215 29.30 -34.65 26.91
CA ARG A 215 28.45 -35.84 26.95
C ARG A 215 29.29 -37.11 26.98
N MET A 216 30.35 -37.17 26.17
CA MET A 216 31.28 -38.30 26.16
C MET A 216 31.94 -38.48 27.52
N ASP A 217 32.43 -37.40 28.12
CA ASP A 217 33.04 -37.41 29.46
C ASP A 217 32.08 -37.90 30.54
N LEU A 218 30.82 -37.46 30.52
CA LEU A 218 29.78 -37.94 31.43
C LEU A 218 29.46 -39.43 31.22
N THR A 219 29.39 -39.87 29.97
CA THR A 219 29.12 -41.29 29.64
C THR A 219 30.25 -42.19 30.17
N LEU A 220 31.50 -41.75 30.06
CA LEU A 220 32.67 -42.44 30.62
C LEU A 220 32.63 -42.50 32.15
N LEU A 221 32.18 -41.44 32.81
CA LEU A 221 31.99 -41.42 34.27
C LEU A 221 30.87 -42.36 34.73
N GLN A 222 29.76 -42.44 33.99
CA GLN A 222 28.66 -43.37 34.28
C GLN A 222 29.07 -44.84 34.13
N GLY A 223 29.94 -45.15 33.16
CA GLY A 223 30.48 -46.51 32.98
C GLY A 223 31.35 -47.01 34.14
N ASN A 224 31.68 -46.15 35.10
CA ASN A 224 32.54 -46.46 36.24
C ASN A 224 31.70 -46.86 37.47
N ASN A 225 31.35 -48.16 37.56
CA ASN A 225 30.45 -48.76 38.57
C ASN A 225 30.92 -48.66 40.05
N GLN A 226 32.00 -47.94 40.35
CA GLN A 226 32.55 -47.78 41.70
C GLN A 226 32.13 -46.47 42.39
N LEU A 227 31.33 -45.63 41.72
CA LEU A 227 30.87 -44.36 42.27
C LEU A 227 29.76 -44.56 43.33
N PRO A 228 29.79 -43.82 44.47
CA PRO A 228 28.71 -43.81 45.45
C PRO A 228 27.37 -43.36 44.84
N GLU A 229 26.25 -43.87 45.38
CA GLU A 229 24.89 -43.58 44.91
C GLU A 229 24.57 -42.07 44.76
N PRO A 230 24.96 -41.17 45.69
CA PRO A 230 24.73 -39.73 45.53
C PRO A 230 25.46 -39.13 44.32
N SER A 231 26.65 -39.64 43.99
CA SER A 231 27.44 -39.20 42.84
C SER A 231 26.79 -39.66 41.53
N GLN A 232 26.22 -40.87 41.50
CA GLN A 232 25.48 -41.38 40.35
C GLN A 232 24.26 -40.50 40.03
N ARG A 233 23.45 -40.17 41.05
CA ARG A 233 22.28 -39.26 40.87
C ARG A 233 22.68 -37.86 40.41
N LEU A 234 23.83 -37.35 40.86
CA LEU A 234 24.34 -36.06 40.41
C LEU A 234 24.74 -36.10 38.92
N ILE A 235 25.38 -37.18 38.48
CA ILE A 235 25.77 -37.39 37.08
C ILE A 235 24.54 -37.53 36.17
N GLU A 236 23.52 -38.28 36.58
CA GLU A 236 22.23 -38.36 35.87
C GLU A 236 21.57 -36.99 35.72
N GLY A 237 21.59 -36.17 36.78
CA GLY A 237 21.11 -34.79 36.73
C GLY A 237 21.92 -33.90 35.79
N MET A 238 23.24 -34.06 35.75
CA MET A 238 24.12 -33.34 34.81
C MET A 238 23.86 -33.75 33.35
N GLU A 239 23.64 -35.03 33.09
CA GLU A 239 23.28 -35.54 31.77
C GLU A 239 21.93 -34.98 31.30
N SER A 240 20.91 -34.98 32.17
CA SER A 240 19.61 -34.38 31.87
C SER A 240 19.73 -32.89 31.52
N ASN A 241 20.50 -32.13 32.29
CA ASN A 241 20.74 -30.71 32.01
C ASN A 241 21.50 -30.50 30.69
N LEU A 242 22.46 -31.38 30.38
CA LEU A 242 23.22 -31.32 29.13
C LEU A 242 22.33 -31.62 27.92
N LEU A 243 21.45 -32.62 28.02
CA LEU A 243 20.47 -32.92 26.97
C LEU A 243 19.51 -31.75 26.73
N MET A 244 19.05 -31.08 27.80
CA MET A 244 18.26 -29.85 27.68
C MET A 244 19.05 -28.73 27.00
N ALA A 245 20.33 -28.55 27.34
CA ALA A 245 21.18 -27.53 26.71
C ALA A 245 21.39 -27.82 25.22
N ILE A 246 21.65 -29.08 24.84
CA ILE A 246 21.77 -29.51 23.44
C ILE A 246 20.46 -29.25 22.69
N ALA A 247 19.31 -29.60 23.27
CA ALA A 247 18.01 -29.33 22.66
C ALA A 247 17.76 -27.83 22.48
N SER A 248 18.11 -27.00 23.48
CA SER A 248 17.99 -25.55 23.39
C SER A 248 18.92 -24.94 22.35
N LEU A 249 20.17 -25.41 22.25
CA LEU A 249 21.14 -24.98 21.24
C LEU A 249 20.64 -25.33 19.84
N ARG A 250 20.17 -26.58 19.62
CA ARG A 250 19.56 -26.99 18.36
C ARG A 250 18.39 -26.09 17.99
N ARG A 251 17.49 -25.80 18.93
CA ARG A 251 16.37 -24.89 18.73
C ARG A 251 16.80 -23.47 18.37
N ILE A 252 17.85 -22.93 18.98
CA ILE A 252 18.36 -21.58 18.65
C ILE A 252 18.98 -21.60 17.25
N ALA A 253 19.78 -22.62 16.94
CA ALA A 253 20.43 -22.78 15.64
C ALA A 253 19.42 -22.96 14.51
N THR A 254 18.38 -23.78 14.68
CA THR A 254 17.32 -24.00 13.67
C THR A 254 16.49 -22.73 13.40
N ASN A 255 16.27 -21.90 14.41
CA ASN A 255 15.63 -20.59 14.24
C ASN A 255 16.49 -19.61 13.43
N LEU A 256 17.81 -19.72 13.52
CA LEU A 256 18.76 -18.90 12.77
C LEU A 256 18.92 -19.40 11.34
N ARG A 257 19.16 -20.70 11.12
CA ARG A 257 19.19 -21.36 9.80
C ARG A 257 18.65 -22.78 9.92
N PRO A 258 17.70 -23.22 9.07
CA PRO A 258 17.15 -24.56 9.18
C PRO A 258 18.15 -25.58 8.62
N ARG A 259 18.91 -26.24 9.49
CA ARG A 259 19.89 -27.28 9.13
C ARG A 259 19.30 -28.44 8.33
N ALA A 260 18.00 -28.68 8.48
CA ALA A 260 17.29 -29.70 7.70
C ALA A 260 17.37 -29.44 6.18
N LEU A 261 17.52 -28.17 5.74
CA LEU A 261 17.81 -27.88 4.34
C LEU A 261 19.21 -28.34 3.91
N ASP A 262 20.22 -28.15 4.76
CA ASP A 262 21.61 -28.48 4.45
C ASP A 262 21.87 -30.01 4.44
N GLU A 263 21.21 -30.75 5.33
CA GLU A 263 21.48 -32.18 5.56
C GLU A 263 20.49 -33.12 4.84
N GLY A 264 19.25 -32.69 4.59
CA GLY A 264 18.19 -33.52 3.99
C GLY A 264 17.48 -32.89 2.78
N GLY A 265 17.64 -31.60 2.51
CA GLY A 265 16.91 -30.91 1.46
C GLY A 265 15.50 -30.46 1.88
N LEU A 266 14.82 -29.76 0.97
CA LEU A 266 13.59 -29.03 1.27
C LEU A 266 12.46 -29.91 1.82
N TYR A 267 12.25 -31.10 1.24
CA TYR A 267 11.18 -32.01 1.67
C TYR A 267 11.27 -32.37 3.16
N PHE A 268 12.43 -32.85 3.61
CA PHE A 268 12.64 -33.21 5.01
C PHE A 268 12.59 -32.00 5.95
N ALA A 269 13.04 -30.83 5.48
CA ALA A 269 12.92 -29.58 6.23
C ALA A 269 11.44 -29.20 6.46
N LEU A 270 10.59 -29.31 5.44
CA LEU A 270 9.16 -29.07 5.55
C LEU A 270 8.46 -30.11 6.43
N GLN A 271 8.88 -31.37 6.36
CA GLN A 271 8.36 -32.43 7.23
C GLN A 271 8.66 -32.14 8.71
N GLY A 272 9.90 -31.77 9.05
CA GLY A 272 10.27 -31.40 10.41
C GLY A 272 9.52 -30.15 10.90
N LEU A 273 9.37 -29.14 10.03
CA LEU A 273 8.60 -27.93 10.34
C LEU A 273 7.11 -28.24 10.63
N ARG A 274 6.51 -29.16 9.85
CA ARG A 274 5.16 -29.66 10.06
C ARG A 274 5.01 -30.33 11.42
N GLU A 275 5.94 -31.21 11.77
CA GLU A 275 5.93 -31.94 13.05
C GLU A 275 6.07 -30.99 14.26
N GLU A 276 7.01 -30.05 14.20
CA GLU A 276 7.19 -29.02 15.24
C GLU A 276 5.93 -28.15 15.39
N PHE A 277 5.30 -27.77 14.27
CA PHE A 277 4.07 -26.99 14.26
C PHE A 277 2.91 -27.74 14.93
N MET A 278 2.73 -29.02 14.60
CA MET A 278 1.70 -29.87 15.19
C MET A 278 1.93 -30.06 16.69
N GLU A 279 3.16 -30.35 17.12
CA GLU A 279 3.51 -30.55 18.53
C GLU A 279 3.28 -29.28 19.36
N ARG A 280 3.68 -28.12 18.83
CA ARG A 280 3.61 -26.84 19.57
C ARG A 280 2.20 -26.27 19.64
N HIS A 281 1.43 -26.38 18.56
CA HIS A 281 0.16 -25.65 18.41
C HIS A 281 -1.07 -26.55 18.44
N GLY A 282 -0.93 -27.87 18.30
CA GLY A 282 -2.05 -28.81 18.27
C GLY A 282 -2.96 -28.68 17.04
N ILE A 283 -2.49 -28.02 15.98
CA ILE A 283 -3.21 -27.81 14.72
C ILE A 283 -2.79 -28.91 13.75
N ALA A 284 -3.74 -29.59 13.12
CA ALA A 284 -3.43 -30.66 12.16
C ALA A 284 -2.79 -30.06 10.90
N CYS A 285 -1.62 -30.58 10.49
CA CYS A 285 -0.93 -30.09 9.30
C CYS A 285 -0.62 -31.25 8.34
N THR A 286 -1.15 -31.17 7.12
CA THR A 286 -0.95 -32.15 6.06
C THR A 286 0.05 -31.61 5.06
N LEU A 287 1.11 -32.36 4.77
CA LEU A 287 2.07 -32.06 3.71
C LEU A 287 1.82 -33.01 2.54
N LEU A 288 1.44 -32.43 1.40
CA LEU A 288 1.25 -33.10 0.12
C LEU A 288 2.40 -32.63 -0.78
N ALA A 289 3.43 -33.46 -0.89
CA ALA A 289 4.60 -33.19 -1.72
C ALA A 289 5.34 -34.50 -1.98
N GLU A 290 6.02 -34.60 -3.11
CA GLU A 290 6.93 -35.70 -3.40
C GLU A 290 8.39 -35.26 -3.19
N GLU A 291 9.19 -36.13 -2.55
CA GLU A 291 10.62 -35.83 -2.29
C GLU A 291 11.40 -35.56 -3.58
N ALA A 292 11.09 -36.31 -4.65
CA ALA A 292 11.75 -36.19 -5.95
C ALA A 292 11.51 -34.81 -6.60
N GLU A 293 10.33 -34.23 -6.38
CA GLU A 293 9.92 -32.94 -6.96
C GLU A 293 10.59 -31.75 -6.26
N LEU A 294 10.93 -31.88 -4.97
CA LEU A 294 11.48 -30.79 -4.16
C LEU A 294 13.02 -30.67 -4.19
N ARG A 295 13.66 -31.19 -5.24
CA ARG A 295 15.09 -30.96 -5.51
C ARG A 295 15.30 -29.61 -6.20
N LEU A 296 15.36 -28.55 -5.39
CA LEU A 296 15.60 -27.18 -5.84
C LEU A 296 17.04 -26.74 -5.51
N ASP A 297 17.49 -25.64 -6.10
CA ASP A 297 18.74 -25.00 -5.65
C ASP A 297 18.60 -24.44 -4.21
N ASP A 298 19.73 -24.07 -3.60
CA ASP A 298 19.78 -23.57 -2.22
C ASP A 298 18.96 -22.30 -2.03
N THR A 299 18.89 -21.44 -3.05
CA THR A 299 18.21 -20.14 -2.98
C THR A 299 16.69 -20.36 -2.96
N ALA A 300 16.18 -21.15 -3.90
CA ALA A 300 14.78 -21.52 -4.01
C ALA A 300 14.34 -22.34 -2.79
N SER A 301 15.14 -23.31 -2.36
CA SER A 301 14.85 -24.12 -1.17
C SER A 301 14.71 -23.24 0.07
N THR A 302 15.65 -22.33 0.31
CA THR A 302 15.63 -21.42 1.46
C THR A 302 14.41 -20.51 1.40
N ALA A 303 14.11 -19.96 0.22
CA ALA A 303 12.98 -19.06 0.05
C ALA A 303 11.63 -19.76 0.31
N VAL A 304 11.42 -20.95 -0.27
CA VAL A 304 10.21 -21.76 -0.05
C VAL A 304 10.06 -22.12 1.42
N PHE A 305 11.12 -22.59 2.07
CA PHE A 305 11.07 -22.93 3.48
C PHE A 305 10.66 -21.72 4.35
N ARG A 306 11.26 -20.55 4.10
CA ARG A 306 10.95 -19.33 4.86
C ARG A 306 9.53 -18.84 4.62
N ILE A 307 9.02 -18.99 3.40
CA ILE A 307 7.62 -18.70 3.07
C ILE A 307 6.69 -19.61 3.88
N VAL A 308 6.91 -20.92 3.86
CA VAL A 308 6.09 -21.88 4.62
C VAL A 308 6.18 -21.61 6.13
N GLN A 309 7.38 -21.35 6.64
CA GLN A 309 7.59 -21.00 8.05
C GLN A 309 6.82 -19.75 8.47
N GLU A 310 6.86 -18.70 7.66
CA GLU A 310 6.13 -17.45 7.93
C GLU A 310 4.62 -17.68 7.83
N ALA A 311 4.15 -18.45 6.84
CA ALA A 311 2.74 -18.78 6.68
C ALA A 311 2.20 -19.56 7.90
N LEU A 312 2.89 -20.63 8.33
CA LEU A 312 2.51 -21.39 9.53
C LEU A 312 2.53 -20.52 10.79
N THR A 313 3.51 -19.64 10.93
CA THR A 313 3.58 -18.70 12.05
C THR A 313 2.37 -17.77 12.07
N ASN A 314 1.96 -17.26 10.90
CA ASN A 314 0.78 -16.41 10.77
C ASN A 314 -0.50 -17.18 11.09
N ILE A 315 -0.63 -18.43 10.64
CA ILE A 315 -1.78 -19.28 10.96
C ILE A 315 -1.88 -19.50 12.48
N ALA A 316 -0.80 -19.94 13.14
CA ALA A 316 -0.78 -20.18 14.58
C ALA A 316 -1.14 -18.93 15.41
N ARG A 317 -0.71 -17.75 14.97
CA ARG A 317 -0.96 -16.50 15.72
C ARG A 317 -2.30 -15.86 15.41
N HIS A 318 -2.84 -16.06 14.21
CA HIS A 318 -3.88 -15.19 13.68
C HIS A 318 -5.09 -15.91 13.09
N ALA A 319 -5.00 -17.18 12.69
CA ALA A 319 -6.10 -17.84 11.98
C ALA A 319 -7.15 -18.44 12.92
N GLY A 320 -6.74 -18.97 14.08
CA GLY A 320 -7.61 -19.83 14.89
C GLY A 320 -8.05 -21.10 14.14
N ALA A 321 -7.19 -21.57 13.23
CA ALA A 321 -7.41 -22.73 12.38
C ALA A 321 -7.31 -24.04 13.16
N THR A 322 -8.02 -25.06 12.69
CA THR A 322 -7.92 -26.44 13.17
C THR A 322 -7.13 -27.33 12.23
N GLN A 323 -7.06 -26.96 10.94
CA GLN A 323 -6.36 -27.71 9.92
C GLN A 323 -5.61 -26.80 8.94
N VAL A 324 -4.43 -27.28 8.52
CA VAL A 324 -3.61 -26.69 7.47
C VAL A 324 -3.26 -27.76 6.43
N VAL A 325 -3.31 -27.38 5.16
CA VAL A 325 -2.84 -28.19 4.04
C VAL A 325 -1.73 -27.42 3.33
N LEU A 326 -0.57 -28.07 3.21
CA LEU A 326 0.58 -27.62 2.43
C LEU A 326 0.66 -28.52 1.21
N ASN A 327 0.45 -27.95 0.02
CA ASN A 327 0.60 -28.65 -1.24
C ASN A 327 1.76 -28.05 -2.03
N LEU A 328 2.72 -28.88 -2.44
CA LEU A 328 3.83 -28.48 -3.28
C LEU A 328 3.90 -29.44 -4.46
N ASP A 329 3.58 -28.93 -5.64
CA ASP A 329 3.62 -29.68 -6.88
C ASP A 329 4.65 -29.04 -7.81
N ARG A 330 5.60 -29.83 -8.31
CA ARG A 330 6.53 -29.35 -9.33
C ARG A 330 6.10 -29.82 -10.72
N THR A 331 5.99 -28.86 -11.62
CA THR A 331 5.97 -29.09 -13.07
C THR A 331 7.36 -28.76 -13.64
N ASP A 332 7.66 -29.21 -14.87
CA ASP A 332 9.02 -29.15 -15.44
C ASP A 332 9.72 -27.79 -15.25
N ASP A 333 8.99 -26.69 -15.42
CA ASP A 333 9.52 -25.32 -15.35
C ASP A 333 9.01 -24.48 -14.16
N GLU A 334 8.09 -25.00 -13.34
CA GLU A 334 7.44 -24.21 -12.28
C GLU A 334 7.14 -25.04 -11.02
N LEU A 335 7.33 -24.43 -9.85
CA LEU A 335 6.85 -24.95 -8.56
C LEU A 335 5.57 -24.23 -8.16
N LEU A 336 4.50 -25.00 -7.93
CA LEU A 336 3.25 -24.52 -7.36
C LEU A 336 3.24 -24.83 -5.87
N LEU A 337 3.17 -23.80 -5.04
CA LEU A 337 3.02 -23.90 -3.59
C LEU A 337 1.65 -23.36 -3.20
N ASN A 338 0.81 -24.21 -2.62
CA ASN A 338 -0.49 -23.84 -2.06
C ASN A 338 -0.50 -24.11 -0.55
N ILE A 339 -0.78 -23.07 0.23
CA ILE A 339 -0.92 -23.15 1.69
C ILE A 339 -2.35 -22.73 2.03
N ARG A 340 -3.12 -23.66 2.59
CA ARG A 340 -4.52 -23.44 2.95
C ARG A 340 -4.76 -23.72 4.43
N ASP A 341 -5.40 -22.78 5.11
CA ASP A 341 -5.95 -22.98 6.46
C ASP A 341 -7.48 -22.93 6.44
N ASP A 342 -8.12 -23.49 7.47
CA ASP A 342 -9.57 -23.49 7.68
C ASP A 342 -10.04 -22.45 8.73
N GLY A 343 -9.19 -21.48 9.05
CA GLY A 343 -9.44 -20.49 10.09
C GLY A 343 -10.37 -19.35 9.66
N ARG A 344 -10.26 -18.21 10.34
CA ARG A 344 -11.16 -17.07 10.13
C ARG A 344 -10.91 -16.25 8.85
N GLY A 345 -9.86 -16.57 8.09
CA GLY A 345 -9.43 -15.81 6.92
C GLY A 345 -8.80 -14.44 7.23
N ILE A 346 -8.19 -13.82 6.22
CA ILE A 346 -7.63 -12.46 6.32
C ILE A 346 -8.66 -11.47 5.78
N ARG A 347 -9.14 -10.55 6.63
CA ARG A 347 -10.06 -9.49 6.20
C ARG A 347 -9.33 -8.47 5.32
N ALA A 348 -10.01 -7.91 4.31
CA ALA A 348 -9.45 -6.87 3.45
C ALA A 348 -8.89 -5.67 4.25
N GLU A 349 -9.56 -5.31 5.35
CA GLU A 349 -9.06 -4.26 6.26
C GLU A 349 -7.76 -4.65 6.98
N ASP A 350 -7.53 -5.93 7.25
CA ASP A 350 -6.29 -6.42 7.88
C ASP A 350 -5.15 -6.53 6.86
N MET A 351 -5.48 -6.77 5.57
CA MET A 351 -4.53 -6.69 4.45
C MET A 351 -4.02 -5.26 4.23
N GLU A 352 -4.87 -4.24 4.43
CA GLU A 352 -4.52 -2.83 4.27
C GLU A 352 -3.95 -2.17 5.54
N LYS A 353 -4.50 -2.47 6.73
CA LYS A 353 -4.05 -1.88 8.01
C LYS A 353 -2.67 -2.35 8.45
N LYS A 354 -2.22 -3.49 7.94
CA LYS A 354 -0.86 -3.99 8.12
C LYS A 354 -0.43 -4.70 6.84
N ALA A 355 0.38 -4.01 6.04
CA ALA A 355 1.54 -4.65 5.44
C ALA A 355 2.39 -5.26 6.57
N SER A 356 1.93 -6.38 7.13
CA SER A 356 2.63 -7.09 8.18
C SER A 356 3.97 -7.50 7.59
N LEU A 357 5.06 -7.23 8.31
CA LEU A 357 6.43 -7.51 7.84
C LEU A 357 6.57 -8.94 7.29
N GLY A 358 5.79 -9.89 7.82
CA GLY A 358 5.68 -11.25 7.32
C GLY A 358 5.14 -11.38 5.89
N LEU A 359 3.98 -10.77 5.58
CA LEU A 359 3.40 -10.79 4.24
C LEU A 359 4.28 -10.04 3.23
N VAL A 360 4.89 -8.92 3.64
CA VAL A 360 5.85 -8.18 2.82
C VAL A 360 7.06 -9.04 2.50
N GLY A 361 7.67 -9.67 3.51
CA GLY A 361 8.81 -10.55 3.33
C GLY A 361 8.51 -11.78 2.46
N MET A 362 7.29 -12.33 2.53
CA MET A 362 6.87 -13.38 1.59
C MET A 362 6.78 -12.87 0.15
N ARG A 363 6.14 -11.72 -0.09
CA ARG A 363 6.03 -11.12 -1.44
C ARG A 363 7.39 -10.76 -2.02
N GLU A 364 8.28 -10.17 -1.23
CA GLU A 364 9.62 -9.82 -1.67
C GLU A 364 10.44 -11.05 -2.07
N ARG A 365 10.35 -12.15 -1.30
CA ARG A 365 11.03 -13.40 -1.64
C ARG A 365 10.49 -14.02 -2.93
N VAL A 366 9.18 -14.05 -3.10
CA VAL A 366 8.57 -14.56 -4.35
C VAL A 366 8.98 -13.70 -5.54
N TRP A 367 8.96 -12.37 -5.40
CA TRP A 367 9.42 -11.46 -6.45
C TRP A 367 10.91 -11.58 -6.78
N ALA A 368 11.76 -11.83 -5.78
CA ALA A 368 13.20 -12.04 -6.02
C ALA A 368 13.48 -13.28 -6.90
N MET A 369 12.56 -14.24 -6.92
CA MET A 369 12.61 -15.43 -7.77
C MET A 369 11.78 -15.28 -9.05
N HIS A 370 11.33 -14.07 -9.39
CA HIS A 370 10.45 -13.80 -10.54
C HIS A 370 9.12 -14.57 -10.50
N GLY A 371 8.67 -14.98 -9.31
CA GLY A 371 7.41 -15.69 -9.11
C GLY A 371 6.23 -14.76 -8.86
N GLU A 372 5.05 -15.38 -8.78
CA GLU A 372 3.78 -14.73 -8.48
C GLU A 372 3.22 -15.26 -7.16
N ILE A 373 2.56 -14.39 -6.40
CA ILE A 373 1.90 -14.73 -5.13
C ILE A 373 0.51 -14.13 -5.09
N THR A 374 -0.47 -14.99 -4.86
CA THR A 374 -1.86 -14.63 -4.67
C THR A 374 -2.29 -15.05 -3.27
N ILE A 375 -2.89 -14.11 -2.53
CA ILE A 375 -3.43 -14.40 -1.20
C ILE A 375 -4.92 -14.11 -1.28
N SER A 376 -5.72 -15.14 -1.08
CA SER A 376 -7.17 -15.08 -1.15
C SER A 376 -7.78 -15.56 0.16
N SER A 377 -8.96 -15.04 0.46
CA SER A 377 -9.79 -15.51 1.57
C SER A 377 -11.19 -15.69 1.05
N GLU A 378 -11.64 -16.94 0.95
CA GLU A 378 -13.02 -17.26 0.57
C GLU A 378 -13.92 -17.13 1.80
N GLY A 379 -14.30 -15.89 2.14
CA GLY A 379 -15.20 -15.61 3.26
C GLY A 379 -14.62 -15.99 4.64
N MET A 380 -15.44 -16.53 5.55
CA MET A 380 -14.99 -16.99 6.87
C MET A 380 -14.46 -18.45 6.87
N SER A 381 -14.03 -18.96 5.71
CA SER A 381 -13.60 -20.36 5.54
C SER A 381 -12.08 -20.52 5.37
N GLY A 382 -11.31 -19.56 5.87
CA GLY A 382 -9.85 -19.64 5.94
C GLY A 382 -9.09 -18.72 4.98
N THR A 383 -7.78 -18.94 4.92
CA THR A 383 -6.86 -18.25 4.02
C THR A 383 -6.24 -19.24 3.06
N THR A 384 -6.10 -18.84 1.80
CA THR A 384 -5.33 -19.57 0.80
C THR A 384 -4.21 -18.68 0.30
N ILE A 385 -2.98 -19.20 0.32
CA ILE A 385 -1.79 -18.56 -0.24
C ILE A 385 -1.33 -19.45 -1.39
N GLU A 386 -1.35 -18.89 -2.59
CA GLU A 386 -0.94 -19.55 -3.83
C GLU A 386 0.31 -18.86 -4.34
N ILE A 387 1.36 -19.63 -4.62
CA ILE A 387 2.64 -19.14 -5.08
C ILE A 387 3.06 -19.97 -6.29
N VAL A 388 3.44 -19.29 -7.36
CA VAL A 388 4.01 -19.88 -8.57
C VAL A 388 5.45 -19.39 -8.67
N LEU A 389 6.41 -20.31 -8.61
CA LEU A 389 7.83 -20.00 -8.74
C LEU A 389 8.37 -20.59 -10.04
N PRO A 390 8.88 -19.77 -10.97
CA PRO A 390 9.59 -20.30 -12.12
C PRO A 390 10.90 -20.92 -11.66
N LEU A 391 11.11 -22.19 -11.98
CA LEU A 391 12.35 -22.90 -11.74
C LEU A 391 13.16 -22.82 -13.03
N ALA A 392 14.34 -22.19 -12.98
CA ALA A 392 15.27 -22.27 -14.10
C ALA A 392 15.70 -23.75 -14.24
N GLY A 393 15.18 -24.43 -15.26
CA GLY A 393 15.33 -25.86 -15.48
C GLY A 393 16.77 -26.36 -15.25
N ARG A 394 17.00 -26.93 -14.06
CA ARG A 394 18.11 -27.83 -13.79
C ARG A 394 17.74 -28.75 -12.64
N ILE A 395 17.26 -29.93 -12.99
CA ILE A 395 17.28 -31.08 -12.08
C ILE A 395 18.77 -31.42 -11.90
N ILE A 396 19.36 -31.10 -10.75
CA ILE A 396 20.68 -31.63 -10.40
C ILE A 396 20.46 -33.11 -10.07
N GLY A 397 20.73 -34.01 -11.02
CA GLY A 397 20.48 -35.44 -10.80
C GLY A 397 20.90 -36.46 -11.86
N GLU A 398 21.19 -36.12 -13.12
CA GLU A 398 21.46 -37.16 -14.15
C GLU A 398 22.91 -37.31 -14.64
N ASP A 399 23.83 -36.43 -14.28
CA ASP A 399 25.23 -36.54 -14.75
C ASP A 399 26.16 -37.12 -13.68
N ALA A 400 25.95 -38.38 -13.31
CA ALA A 400 26.95 -39.17 -12.58
C ALA A 400 26.85 -40.67 -12.88
N ASN A 401 26.53 -41.07 -14.12
CA ASN A 401 26.91 -42.40 -14.62
C ASN A 401 26.77 -42.51 -16.15
N ASN A 402 27.81 -42.08 -16.89
CA ASN A 402 28.20 -42.73 -18.13
C ASN A 402 29.69 -42.51 -18.40
#